data_AF-A0A423K0P2-F1
#
_entry.id   AF-A0A423K0P2-F1
#
_cell.length_a   1.000
_cell.length_b   1.000
_cell.length_c   1.000
_cell.angle_alpha   90.00
_cell.angle_beta   90.00
_cell.angle_gamma   90.00
#
_symmetry.space_group_name_H-M   'P 1'
#
loop_
_entity.id
_entity.type
_entity.pdbx_description
1 polymer ?
#
loop_
_entity_poly.entity_id
_entity_poly.type
_entity_poly.pdbx_seq_one_letter_code
_entity_poly.pdbx_strand_id
1 'polypeptide(L)'
;MNSFKNMLTPAQEHRLCALDAWHRALDNCALRMECPDAYHEELLRQADEMDRQGIVNWEEWRDLRRKADQAYLRAVAGGDYHSVASR
;
A
#
# COMPACT_ATOMS: atom_id res chain seq x y z
N MET A 1 0.63 33.98 -4.56
CA MET A 1 0.57 32.55 -4.20
C MET A 1 -0.29 31.83 -5.23
N ASN A 2 0.28 31.14 -6.24
CA ASN A 2 -0.39 30.11 -7.08
C ASN A 2 0.53 29.55 -8.21
N SER A 3 1.83 29.37 -8.00
CA SER A 3 2.77 29.08 -9.11
C SER A 3 3.17 27.61 -9.30
N PHE A 4 2.59 26.67 -8.54
CA PHE A 4 2.98 25.24 -8.62
C PHE A 4 1.99 24.36 -9.40
N LYS A 5 0.93 24.94 -9.97
CA LYS A 5 -0.19 24.17 -10.56
C LYS A 5 0.13 23.46 -11.89
N ASN A 6 1.38 23.49 -12.36
CA ASN A 6 1.75 22.91 -13.67
C ASN A 6 3.16 22.27 -13.68
N MET A 7 3.67 21.81 -12.53
CA MET A 7 5.02 21.20 -12.47
C MET A 7 5.02 19.67 -12.58
N LEU A 8 3.86 19.04 -12.43
CA LEU A 8 3.74 17.59 -12.57
C LEU A 8 3.28 17.30 -14.00
N THR A 9 4.04 16.45 -14.67
CA THR A 9 3.58 15.84 -15.92
C THR A 9 2.40 14.91 -15.63
N PRO A 10 1.51 14.66 -16.61
CA PRO A 10 0.37 13.75 -16.42
C PRO A 10 0.79 12.36 -15.92
N ALA A 11 1.98 11.88 -16.28
CA ALA A 11 2.55 10.64 -15.77
C ALA A 11 2.87 10.69 -14.26
N GLN A 12 3.35 11.85 -13.77
CA GLN A 12 3.63 12.04 -12.34
C GLN A 12 2.34 12.20 -11.52
N GLU A 13 1.34 12.90 -12.05
CA GLU A 13 0.02 12.99 -11.41
C GLU A 13 -0.64 11.62 -11.31
N HIS A 14 -0.57 10.84 -12.38
CA HIS A 14 -1.07 9.48 -12.41
C HIS A 14 -0.38 8.59 -11.39
N ARG A 15 0.95 8.68 -11.29
CA ARG A 15 1.75 7.99 -10.28
C ARG A 15 1.33 8.36 -8.86
N LEU A 16 1.19 9.66 -8.58
CA LEU A 16 0.76 10.13 -7.27
C LEU A 16 -0.64 9.63 -6.92
N CYS A 17 -1.57 9.63 -7.88
CA CYS A 17 -2.92 9.13 -7.68
C CYS A 17 -2.95 7.62 -7.38
N ALA A 18 -2.17 6.83 -8.12
CA ALA A 18 -2.07 5.39 -7.90
C ALA A 18 -1.45 5.04 -6.54
N LEU A 19 -0.38 5.76 -6.16
CA LEU A 19 0.25 5.59 -4.85
C LEU A 19 -0.67 6.05 -3.71
N ASP A 20 -1.41 7.14 -3.88
CA ASP A 20 -2.40 7.62 -2.89
C ASP A 20 -3.52 6.60 -2.69
N ALA A 21 -4.05 6.04 -3.78
CA ALA A 21 -5.05 4.98 -3.74
C ALA A 21 -4.55 3.75 -2.97
N TRP A 22 -3.31 3.33 -3.23
CA TRP A 22 -2.67 2.22 -2.54
C TRP A 22 -2.43 2.50 -1.06
N HIS A 23 -1.96 3.69 -0.72
CA HIS A 23 -1.78 4.12 0.66
C HIS A 23 -3.11 4.19 1.41
N ARG A 24 -4.19 4.65 0.76
CA ARG A 24 -5.54 4.66 1.34
C ARG A 24 -6.07 3.25 1.57
N ALA A 25 -5.84 2.33 0.64
CA ALA A 25 -6.15 0.92 0.83
C ALA A 25 -5.38 0.35 2.04
N LEU A 26 -4.09 0.70 2.17
CA LEU A 26 -3.24 0.27 3.29
C LEU A 26 -3.75 0.81 4.64
N ASP A 27 -4.17 2.07 4.69
CA ASP A 27 -4.69 2.70 5.91
C ASP A 27 -6.08 2.19 6.33
N ASN A 28 -6.76 1.44 5.44
CA ASN A 28 -8.11 0.95 5.69
C ASN A 28 -8.16 -0.15 6.77
N CYS A 29 -8.14 0.29 8.01
CA CYS A 29 -8.15 -0.54 9.20
C CYS A 29 -9.48 -1.29 9.40
N ALA A 30 -10.58 -0.84 8.79
CA ALA A 30 -11.87 -1.54 8.84
C ALA A 30 -11.79 -2.86 8.06
N LEU A 31 -11.33 -2.80 6.81
CA LEU A 31 -11.07 -3.98 5.98
C LEU A 31 -10.07 -4.95 6.63
N ARG A 32 -9.07 -4.41 7.35
CA ARG A 32 -8.09 -5.19 8.09
C ARG A 32 -8.70 -6.07 9.20
N MET A 33 -9.76 -5.62 9.85
CA MET A 33 -10.46 -6.38 10.91
C MET A 33 -11.54 -7.31 10.36
N GLU A 34 -12.18 -6.92 9.25
CA GLU A 34 -13.27 -7.71 8.66
C GLU A 34 -12.74 -8.89 7.83
N CYS A 35 -11.77 -8.65 6.94
CA CYS A 35 -11.20 -9.65 6.04
C CYS A 35 -9.73 -9.34 5.71
N PRO A 36 -8.76 -9.86 6.49
CA PRO A 36 -7.34 -9.61 6.25
C PRO A 36 -6.85 -10.14 4.89
N ASP A 37 -7.40 -11.26 4.40
CA ASP A 37 -7.04 -11.81 3.08
C ASP A 37 -7.47 -10.89 1.93
N ALA A 38 -8.74 -10.44 1.94
CA ALA A 38 -9.25 -9.52 0.92
C ALA A 38 -8.49 -8.18 0.91
N TYR A 39 -8.14 -7.67 2.11
CA TYR A 39 -7.28 -6.50 2.27
C TYR A 39 -5.90 -6.70 1.63
N HIS A 40 -5.28 -7.87 1.85
CA HIS A 40 -3.97 -8.17 1.30
C HIS A 40 -4.02 -8.34 -0.23
N GLU A 41 -5.02 -9.03 -0.75
CA GLU A 41 -5.23 -9.22 -2.19
C GLU A 41 -5.43 -7.89 -2.93
N GLU A 42 -6.19 -6.95 -2.37
CA GLU A 42 -6.39 -5.60 -2.95
C GLU A 42 -5.06 -4.83 -3.06
N LEU A 43 -4.23 -4.86 -2.01
CA LEU A 43 -2.92 -4.19 -2.03
C LEU A 43 -1.97 -4.80 -3.05
N LEU A 44 -1.98 -6.13 -3.20
CA LEU A 44 -1.19 -6.82 -4.21
C LEU A 44 -1.69 -6.48 -5.63
N ARG A 45 -3.01 -6.44 -5.83
CA ARG A 45 -3.62 -6.11 -7.11
C ARG A 45 -3.24 -4.72 -7.57
N GLN A 46 -3.33 -3.73 -6.69
CA GLN A 46 -2.97 -2.35 -7.00
C GLN A 46 -1.46 -2.20 -7.28
N ALA A 47 -0.60 -2.93 -6.55
CA ALA A 47 0.83 -2.97 -6.84
C ALA A 47 1.12 -3.59 -8.23
N ASP A 48 0.48 -4.70 -8.59
CA ASP A 48 0.61 -5.32 -9.92
C ASP A 48 0.12 -4.39 -11.04
N GLU A 49 -0.98 -3.69 -10.81
CA GLU A 49 -1.51 -2.71 -11.76
C GLU A 49 -0.53 -1.54 -11.97
N MET A 50 0.10 -1.05 -10.91
CA MET A 50 1.13 -0.01 -11.00
C MET A 50 2.38 -0.47 -11.76
N ASP A 51 2.82 -1.73 -11.58
CA ASP A 51 3.93 -2.30 -12.33
C ASP A 51 3.57 -2.45 -13.82
N ARG A 52 2.39 -3.01 -14.12
CA ARG A 52 1.89 -3.15 -15.51
C ARG A 52 1.78 -1.83 -16.26
N GLN A 53 1.38 -0.78 -15.56
CA GLN A 53 1.25 0.56 -16.13
C GLN A 53 2.59 1.31 -16.21
N GLY A 54 3.68 0.71 -15.70
CA GLY A 54 5.01 1.34 -15.67
C GLY A 54 5.09 2.54 -14.74
N ILE A 55 4.21 2.60 -13.73
CA ILE A 55 4.12 3.70 -12.75
C ILE A 55 5.24 3.57 -11.72
N VAL A 56 5.53 2.34 -11.32
CA VAL A 56 6.56 2.00 -10.33
C VAL A 56 7.63 1.13 -10.96
N ASN A 57 8.86 1.25 -10.47
CA ASN A 57 9.93 0.34 -10.86
C ASN A 57 9.85 -0.97 -10.05
N TRP A 58 10.56 -2.00 -10.52
CA TRP A 58 10.66 -3.29 -9.84
C TRP A 58 10.99 -3.17 -8.33
N GLU A 59 11.91 -2.27 -7.96
CA GLU A 59 12.28 -2.05 -6.56
C GLU A 59 11.15 -1.45 -5.73
N GLU A 60 10.38 -0.51 -6.29
CA GLU A 60 9.23 0.10 -5.64
C GLU A 60 8.06 -0.88 -5.53
N TRP A 61 7.79 -1.64 -6.58
CA TRP A 61 6.81 -2.74 -6.54
C TRP A 61 7.13 -3.74 -5.42
N ARG A 62 8.41 -4.12 -5.29
CA ARG A 62 8.87 -5.02 -4.23
C ARG A 62 8.68 -4.40 -2.84
N ASP A 63 8.91 -3.09 -2.68
CA ASP A 63 8.69 -2.38 -1.41
C ASP A 63 7.20 -2.31 -1.05
N LEU A 64 6.33 -2.01 -2.02
CA LEU A 64 4.87 -2.01 -1.87
C LEU A 64 4.37 -3.38 -1.42
N ARG A 65 4.80 -4.46 -2.10
CA ARG A 65 4.49 -5.84 -1.66
C ARG A 65 4.93 -6.10 -0.23
N ARG A 66 6.18 -5.78 0.11
CA ARG A 66 6.70 -5.99 1.47
C ARG A 66 5.90 -5.23 2.53
N LYS A 67 5.45 -4.01 2.25
CA LYS A 67 4.57 -3.24 3.14
C LYS A 67 3.19 -3.89 3.28
N ALA A 68 2.61 -4.40 2.19
CA ALA A 68 1.34 -5.13 2.23
C ALA A 68 1.44 -6.41 3.05
N ASP A 69 2.51 -7.20 2.87
CA ASP A 69 2.81 -8.37 3.69
C ASP A 69 2.96 -8.01 5.17
N GLN A 70 3.70 -6.93 5.48
CA GLN A 70 3.88 -6.50 6.87
C GLN A 70 2.57 -6.02 7.51
N ALA A 71 1.72 -5.33 6.76
CA ALA A 71 0.41 -4.90 7.24
C ALA A 71 -0.53 -6.10 7.47
N TYR A 72 -0.52 -7.09 6.57
CA TYR A 72 -1.24 -8.35 6.73
C TYR A 72 -0.75 -9.13 7.95
N LEU A 73 0.57 -9.28 8.12
CA LEU A 73 1.15 -9.91 9.31
C LEU A 73 0.74 -9.18 10.58
N ARG A 74 0.69 -7.83 10.59
CA ARG A 74 0.20 -7.06 11.74
C ARG A 74 -1.29 -7.28 12.01
N ALA A 75 -2.08 -7.46 10.96
CA ALA A 75 -3.50 -7.78 11.05
C ALA A 75 -3.74 -9.18 11.64
N VAL A 76 -3.09 -10.19 11.05
CA VAL A 76 -3.27 -11.62 11.38
C VAL A 76 -2.57 -12.00 12.68
N ALA A 77 -1.38 -11.47 12.93
CA ALA A 77 -0.66 -11.73 14.17
C ALA A 77 -1.34 -11.11 15.41
N GLY A 78 -2.42 -10.33 15.22
CA GLY A 78 -3.17 -9.70 16.31
C GLY A 78 -2.23 -9.03 17.29
N GLY A 79 -1.43 -8.07 16.80
CA GLY A 79 -0.20 -7.53 17.43
C GLY A 79 -0.25 -7.07 18.90
N ASP A 80 -1.35 -7.24 19.61
CA ASP A 80 -1.41 -7.22 21.07
C ASP A 80 -0.90 -8.52 21.74
N TYR A 81 -0.75 -9.65 21.04
CA TYR A 81 -0.46 -10.93 21.73
C TYR A 81 1.02 -11.35 21.83
N HIS A 82 1.95 -10.81 21.03
CA HIS A 82 3.32 -11.36 20.92
C HIS A 82 4.45 -10.52 21.54
N SER A 83 4.16 -9.48 22.34
CA SER A 83 5.20 -8.78 23.12
C SER A 83 5.48 -9.42 24.48
N VAL A 84 4.72 -10.44 24.92
CA VAL A 84 4.82 -10.99 26.29
C VAL A 84 5.56 -12.33 26.40
N ALA A 85 5.95 -12.97 25.29
CA ALA A 85 6.55 -14.32 25.30
C ALA A 85 8.10 -14.34 25.23
N SER A 86 8.76 -13.27 25.70
CA SER A 86 10.20 -13.29 25.98
C SER A 86 10.50 -12.50 27.24
N ARG A 87 10.21 -13.12 28.40
CA ARG A 87 10.95 -12.88 29.63
C ARG A 87 10.95 -14.15 30.48
#